data_AF-A0A7X7R5N2-F1
#
_entry.id   AF-A0A7X7R5N2-F1
#
_cell.length_a   1.000
_cell.length_b   1.000
_cell.length_c   1.000
_cell.angle_alpha   90.00
_cell.angle_beta   90.00
_cell.angle_gamma   90.00
#
_symmetry.space_group_name_H-M   'P 1'
#
loop_
_entity.id
_entity.type
_entity.pdbx_description
1 polymer ?
#
loop_
_entity_poly.entity_id
_entity_poly.type
_entity_poly.pdbx_seq_one_letter_code
_entity_poly.pdbx_strand_id
1 'polypeptide(L)'
;MSWENLWEILTVTTFWELLLIFTAKIVEVAIGTLRGILIVKGYRTPGVLLSLIEIIIWIFVASRVITGLADSPMKGIAYALGFSAGVFFGSLLEQKLAFGKLLIQTITTDKKGGEIAMILREQGYGVTIVDGTGKVEKRSILMVYTHR
;
A
#
# COMPACT_ATOMS: atom_id res chain seq x y z
N MET A 1 32.36 -1.08 26.27
CA MET A 1 31.56 0.10 25.90
C MET A 1 30.80 0.52 27.14
N SER A 2 31.23 1.60 27.79
CA SER A 2 30.63 2.12 29.03
C SER A 2 29.21 2.62 28.79
N TRP A 3 28.36 2.59 29.83
CA TRP A 3 26.98 3.08 29.79
C TRP A 3 26.87 4.57 29.42
N GLU A 4 27.90 5.35 29.74
CA GLU A 4 28.01 6.77 29.40
C GLU A 4 28.18 7.00 27.89
N ASN A 5 28.98 6.16 27.21
CA ASN A 5 29.17 6.25 25.76
C ASN A 5 27.86 5.96 25.00
N LEU A 6 27.01 5.08 25.55
CA LEU A 6 25.67 4.84 24.99
C LEU A 6 24.80 6.08 25.11
N TRP A 7 24.86 6.81 26.23
CA TRP A 7 24.05 8.02 26.39
C TRP A 7 24.50 9.17 25.51
N GLU A 8 25.80 9.34 25.29
CA GLU A 8 26.30 10.34 24.33
C GLU A 8 25.89 10.01 22.90
N ILE A 9 26.06 8.76 22.45
CA ILE A 9 25.64 8.32 21.11
C ILE A 9 24.13 8.56 20.87
N LEU A 10 23.31 8.41 21.91
CA LEU A 10 21.87 8.63 21.84
C LEU A 10 21.47 10.12 21.82
N THR A 11 22.33 11.02 22.31
CA THR A 11 22.04 12.46 22.47
C THR A 11 22.77 13.36 21.47
N VAL A 12 23.75 12.83 20.73
CA VAL A 12 24.46 13.53 19.63
C VAL A 12 23.49 14.07 18.56
N THR A 13 22.32 13.43 18.42
CA THR A 13 21.30 13.83 17.45
C THR A 13 20.22 14.67 18.10
N THR A 14 19.98 15.86 17.55
CA THR A 14 18.85 16.67 18.01
C THR A 14 17.54 15.94 17.70
N PHE A 15 16.64 15.86 18.69
CA PHE A 15 15.32 15.24 18.54
C PHE A 15 14.57 15.71 17.28
N TRP A 16 14.71 16.99 16.93
CA TRP A 16 14.15 17.59 15.73
C TRP A 16 14.62 16.93 14.41
N GLU A 17 15.90 16.55 14.32
CA GLU A 17 16.44 15.88 13.14
C GLU A 17 15.83 14.47 12.97
N LEU A 18 15.69 13.73 14.08
CA LEU A 18 15.07 12.41 14.09
C LEU A 18 13.60 12.49 13.66
N LEU A 19 12.87 13.48 14.17
CA LEU A 19 11.46 13.71 13.81
C LEU A 19 11.31 14.06 12.33
N LEU A 20 12.23 14.88 11.78
CA LEU A 20 12.25 15.20 10.35
C LEU A 20 12.53 13.97 9.49
N ILE A 21 13.52 13.15 9.84
CA ILE A 21 13.82 11.90 9.12
C ILE A 21 12.60 10.97 9.15
N PHE A 22 12.01 10.77 10.32
CA PHE A 22 10.83 9.93 10.51
C PHE A 22 9.65 10.41 9.65
N THR A 23 9.30 11.70 9.74
CA THR A 23 8.14 12.26 9.04
C THR A 23 8.36 12.33 7.53
N ALA A 24 9.55 12.76 7.09
CA ALA A 24 9.89 12.78 5.67
C ALA A 24 9.84 11.37 5.07
N LYS A 25 10.28 10.35 5.83
CA LYS A 25 10.22 8.96 5.38
C LYS A 25 8.79 8.43 5.28
N ILE A 26 7.90 8.80 6.21
CA ILE A 26 6.47 8.47 6.11
C ILE A 26 5.89 9.03 4.80
N VAL A 27 6.16 10.31 4.51
CA VAL A 27 5.64 11.00 3.32
C VAL A 27 6.19 10.36 2.04
N GLU A 28 7.49 10.08 1.99
CA GLU A 28 8.12 9.43 0.82
C GLU A 28 7.52 8.05 0.53
N VAL A 29 7.36 7.20 1.54
CA VAL A 29 6.74 5.88 1.36
C VAL A 29 5.28 6.00 0.95
N ALA A 30 4.51 6.92 1.56
CA ALA A 30 3.12 7.14 1.19
C ALA A 30 2.97 7.59 -0.29
N ILE A 31 3.86 8.48 -0.76
CA ILE A 31 3.92 8.89 -2.17
C ILE A 31 4.23 7.68 -3.07
N GLY A 32 5.18 6.83 -2.68
CA GLY A 32 5.52 5.61 -3.40
C GLY A 32 4.32 4.66 -3.54
N THR A 33 3.53 4.50 -2.48
CA THR A 33 2.27 3.71 -2.52
C THR A 33 1.25 4.33 -3.48
N LEU A 34 1.01 5.64 -3.39
CA LEU A 34 0.09 6.36 -4.29
C LEU A 34 0.50 6.24 -5.75
N ARG A 35 1.79 6.41 -6.04
CA ARG A 35 2.35 6.21 -7.39
C ARG A 35 2.08 4.79 -7.88
N GLY A 36 2.35 3.78 -7.06
CA GLY A 36 2.10 2.37 -7.40
C GLY A 36 0.66 2.15 -7.85
N ILE A 37 -0.30 2.65 -7.06
CA ILE A 37 -1.74 2.57 -7.38
C ILE A 37 -2.06 3.26 -8.70
N LEU A 38 -1.54 4.48 -8.92
CA LEU A 38 -1.80 5.25 -10.13
C LEU A 38 -1.26 4.54 -11.38
N ILE A 39 -0.06 3.96 -11.31
CA ILE A 39 0.53 3.20 -12.42
C ILE A 39 -0.28 1.95 -12.73
N VAL A 40 -0.69 1.17 -11.71
CA VAL A 40 -1.54 -0.02 -11.89
C VAL A 40 -2.89 0.35 -12.50
N LYS A 41 -3.46 1.50 -12.15
CA LYS A 41 -4.69 2.04 -12.74
C LYS A 41 -4.50 2.67 -14.13
N GLY A 42 -3.28 2.72 -14.66
CA GLY A 42 -2.98 3.27 -15.98
C GLY A 42 -2.77 4.80 -16.03
N TYR A 43 -2.80 5.50 -14.89
CA TYR A 43 -2.54 6.94 -14.80
C TYR A 43 -1.03 7.24 -14.85
N ARG A 44 -0.46 7.23 -16.06
CA ARG A 44 0.99 7.34 -16.27
C ARG A 44 1.57 8.70 -15.88
N THR A 45 0.96 9.80 -16.34
CA THR A 45 1.48 11.17 -16.11
C THR A 45 1.63 11.53 -14.62
N PRO A 46 0.61 11.37 -13.76
CA PRO A 46 0.77 11.67 -12.34
C PRO A 46 1.73 10.69 -11.66
N GLY A 47 1.79 9.42 -12.09
CA GLY A 47 2.76 8.46 -11.57
C GLY A 47 4.22 8.87 -11.83
N VAL A 48 4.53 9.42 -13.02
CA VAL A 48 5.87 9.95 -13.35
C VAL A 48 6.21 11.16 -12.50
N LEU A 49 5.29 12.12 -12.35
CA LEU A 49 5.53 13.31 -11.53
C LEU A 49 5.78 12.96 -10.06
N LEU A 50 5.01 12.03 -9.50
CA LEU A 50 5.22 11.55 -8.15
C LEU A 50 6.57 10.83 -8.00
N SER A 51 7.01 10.05 -9.00
CA SER A 51 8.32 9.38 -8.95
C SER A 51 9.50 10.35 -8.87
N LEU A 52 9.39 11.50 -9.53
CA LEU A 52 10.40 12.56 -9.46
C LEU A 52 10.48 13.16 -8.04
N ILE A 53 9.33 13.44 -7.43
CA ILE A 53 9.27 14.02 -6.08
C ILE A 53 9.77 13.00 -5.05
N GLU A 54 9.35 11.74 -5.18
CA GLU A 54 9.76 10.61 -4.32
C GLU A 54 11.28 10.46 -4.31
N ILE A 55 11.93 10.40 -5.48
CA ILE A 55 13.38 10.17 -5.54
C ILE A 55 14.18 11.35 -4.99
N ILE A 56 13.69 12.59 -5.14
CA ILE A 56 14.32 13.77 -4.54
C ILE A 56 14.31 13.66 -3.02
N ILE A 57 13.15 13.36 -2.42
CA ILE A 57 13.04 13.18 -0.97
C ILE A 57 13.94 12.03 -0.51
N TRP A 58 13.92 10.91 -1.23
CA TRP A 58 14.74 9.75 -0.90
C TRP A 58 16.23 10.09 -0.86
N ILE A 59 16.77 10.77 -1.89
CA ILE A 59 18.19 11.14 -1.94
C ILE A 59 18.59 11.98 -0.73
N PHE A 60 17.80 13.01 -0.39
CA PHE A 60 18.11 13.88 0.75
C PHE A 60 18.05 13.15 2.09
N VAL A 61 17.00 12.35 2.33
CA VAL A 61 16.82 11.62 3.59
C VAL A 61 17.86 10.51 3.73
N ALA A 62 18.05 9.71 2.67
CA ALA A 62 19.01 8.61 2.68
C ALA A 62 20.44 9.13 2.86
N SER A 63 20.82 10.21 2.18
CA SER A 63 22.14 10.83 2.36
C SER A 63 22.37 11.22 3.82
N ARG A 64 21.42 11.94 4.44
CA ARG A 64 21.52 12.39 5.84
C ARG A 64 21.64 11.24 6.83
N VAL A 65 20.90 10.15 6.61
CA VAL A 65 20.95 8.96 7.46
C VAL A 65 22.26 8.22 7.28
N ILE A 66 22.66 7.93 6.04
CA ILE A 66 23.87 7.15 5.74
C ILE A 66 25.13 7.87 6.26
N THR A 67 25.27 9.18 5.99
CA THR A 67 26.44 9.93 6.44
C THR A 67 26.52 10.06 7.95
N GLY A 68 25.39 10.03 8.65
CA GLY A 68 25.32 10.15 10.11
C GLY A 68 25.15 8.82 10.85
N LEU A 69 25.15 7.68 10.17
CA LEU A 69 24.79 6.38 10.77
C LEU A 69 25.85 5.86 11.72
N ALA A 70 27.14 6.08 11.39
CA ALA A 70 28.26 5.65 12.23
C ALA A 70 28.28 6.39 13.57
N ASP A 71 27.96 7.69 13.55
CA ASP A 71 27.98 8.54 14.74
C ASP A 71 26.66 8.48 15.52
N SER A 72 25.54 8.29 14.82
CA SER A 72 24.21 8.18 15.41
C SER A 72 23.38 7.05 14.77
N PRO A 73 23.42 5.85 15.37
CA PRO A 73 22.56 4.74 14.98
C PRO A 73 21.06 5.07 15.10
N MET A 74 20.70 6.06 15.93
CA MET A 74 19.32 6.48 16.13
C MET A 74 18.68 7.05 14.85
N LYS A 75 19.47 7.65 13.95
CA LYS A 75 18.98 8.08 12.61
C LYS A 75 18.46 6.90 11.80
N GLY A 76 19.15 5.76 11.87
CA GLY A 76 18.72 4.52 11.21
C GLY A 76 17.43 3.96 11.80
N ILE A 77 17.29 4.02 13.13
CA ILE A 77 16.05 3.60 13.81
C ILE A 77 14.87 4.50 13.41
N ALA A 78 15.05 5.82 13.42
CA ALA A 78 14.02 6.78 13.00
C ALA A 78 13.61 6.55 11.53
N TYR A 79 14.57 6.28 10.64
CA TYR A 79 14.32 5.94 9.24
C TYR A 79 13.53 4.63 9.10
N ALA A 80 13.89 3.57 9.83
CA ALA A 80 13.20 2.28 9.79
C ALA A 80 11.76 2.36 10.35
N LEU A 81 11.57 3.10 11.44
CA LEU A 81 10.24 3.36 12.01
C LEU A 81 9.39 4.21 11.05
N GLY A 82 9.99 5.25 10.46
CA GLY A 82 9.32 6.10 9.48
C GLY A 82 8.90 5.32 8.24
N PHE A 83 9.74 4.39 7.77
CA PHE A 83 9.39 3.49 6.68
C PHE A 83 8.19 2.60 7.04
N SER A 84 8.24 1.92 8.18
CA SER A 84 7.16 1.04 8.63
C SER A 84 5.83 1.78 8.82
N ALA A 85 5.88 2.96 9.45
CA ALA A 85 4.72 3.83 9.60
C ALA A 85 4.20 4.33 8.24
N GLY A 86 5.11 4.69 7.33
CA GLY A 86 4.79 5.07 5.96
C GLY A 86 4.07 3.97 5.19
N VAL A 87 4.50 2.71 5.34
CA VAL A 87 3.81 1.54 4.75
C VAL A 87 2.38 1.43 5.32
N PHE A 88 2.22 1.56 6.63
CA PHE A 88 0.90 1.53 7.27
C PHE A 88 -0.01 2.64 6.74
N PHE A 89 0.43 3.90 6.75
CA PHE A 89 -0.37 5.02 6.25
C PHE A 89 -0.60 4.95 4.74
N GLY A 90 0.39 4.50 3.97
CA GLY A 90 0.26 4.23 2.55
C GLY A 90 -0.82 3.19 2.27
N SER A 91 -0.90 2.13 3.07
CA SER A 91 -1.96 1.12 2.94
C SER A 91 -3.36 1.68 3.26
N LEU A 92 -3.47 2.62 4.20
CA LEU A 92 -4.74 3.31 4.49
C LEU A 92 -5.16 4.21 3.33
N LEU A 93 -4.20 4.90 2.69
CA LEU A 93 -4.46 5.66 1.47
C LEU A 93 -4.88 4.75 0.33
N GLU A 94 -4.24 3.59 0.18
CA GLU A 94 -4.63 2.57 -0.79
C GLU A 94 -6.08 2.14 -0.59
N GLN A 95 -6.48 1.82 0.63
CA GLN A 95 -7.87 1.47 0.94
C GLN A 95 -8.84 2.60 0.54
N LYS A 96 -8.48 3.86 0.82
CA LYS A 96 -9.28 5.04 0.46
C LYS A 96 -9.24 5.42 -1.02
N LEU A 97 -8.29 4.93 -1.80
CA LEU A 97 -8.22 5.14 -3.25
C LEU A 97 -8.73 3.93 -4.04
N ALA A 98 -8.77 2.76 -3.41
CA ALA A 98 -9.39 1.54 -3.91
C ALA A 98 -10.92 1.57 -3.79
N PHE A 99 -11.53 2.75 -3.55
CA PHE A 99 -12.91 3.02 -3.96
C PHE A 99 -12.98 2.86 -5.48
N GLY A 100 -13.37 1.67 -5.89
CA GLY A 100 -13.37 1.20 -7.26
C GLY A 100 -14.19 -0.07 -7.36
N LYS A 101 -14.68 -0.37 -8.57
CA LYS A 101 -15.53 -1.53 -8.79
C LYS A 101 -14.76 -2.81 -8.44
N LEU A 102 -15.27 -3.58 -7.50
CA LEU A 102 -14.82 -4.94 -7.19
C LEU A 102 -15.48 -5.91 -8.15
N LEU A 103 -14.69 -6.86 -8.66
CA LEU A 103 -15.20 -8.06 -9.31
C LEU A 103 -15.15 -9.21 -8.30
N ILE A 104 -16.31 -9.62 -7.81
CA ILE A 104 -16.45 -10.82 -6.98
C ILE A 104 -16.72 -11.98 -7.93
N GLN A 105 -15.82 -12.97 -7.92
CA GLN A 105 -15.98 -14.19 -8.69
C GLN A 105 -16.32 -15.35 -7.73
N THR A 106 -17.42 -16.05 -8.00
CA THR A 106 -17.85 -17.20 -7.20
C THR A 106 -18.13 -18.38 -8.10
N ILE A 107 -17.60 -19.55 -7.74
CA ILE A 107 -17.82 -20.81 -8.46
C ILE A 107 -18.84 -21.61 -7.66
N THR A 108 -19.92 -22.03 -8.32
CA THR A 108 -20.99 -22.78 -7.68
C THR A 108 -21.48 -23.92 -8.58
N THR A 109 -22.36 -24.78 -8.06
CA THR A 109 -23.06 -25.76 -8.88
C THR A 109 -23.97 -25.06 -9.88
N ASP A 110 -24.15 -25.68 -11.04
CA ASP A 110 -25.00 -25.14 -12.10
C ASP A 110 -26.42 -24.76 -11.60
N LYS A 111 -27.00 -25.64 -10.77
CA LYS A 111 -28.32 -25.43 -10.14
C LYS A 111 -28.37 -24.18 -9.26
N LYS A 112 -27.34 -23.92 -8.45
CA LYS A 112 -27.31 -22.79 -7.50
C LYS A 112 -26.87 -21.48 -8.17
N GLY A 113 -26.19 -21.56 -9.32
CA GLY A 113 -25.72 -20.39 -10.05
C GLY A 113 -26.84 -19.42 -10.42
N GLY A 114 -27.92 -19.95 -10.99
CA GLY A 114 -29.09 -19.16 -11.37
C GLY A 114 -29.80 -18.50 -10.18
N GLU A 115 -30.00 -19.25 -9.10
CA GLU A 115 -30.68 -18.77 -7.88
C GLU A 115 -29.89 -17.62 -7.23
N ILE A 116 -28.58 -17.81 -7.03
CA ILE A 116 -27.72 -16.77 -6.45
C ILE A 116 -27.67 -15.53 -7.36
N ALA A 117 -27.57 -15.71 -8.68
CA ALA A 117 -27.55 -14.59 -9.60
C ALA A 117 -28.86 -13.80 -9.60
N MET A 118 -30.00 -14.47 -9.47
CA MET A 118 -31.32 -13.83 -9.39
C MET A 118 -31.43 -12.98 -8.13
N ILE A 119 -31.14 -13.55 -6.96
CA ILE A 119 -31.17 -12.83 -5.68
C ILE A 119 -30.26 -11.60 -5.72
N LEU A 120 -29.04 -11.74 -6.23
CA LEU A 120 -28.10 -10.61 -6.35
C LEU A 120 -28.59 -9.53 -7.31
N ARG A 121 -29.24 -9.89 -8.43
CA ARG A 121 -29.83 -8.93 -9.37
C ARG A 121 -31.02 -8.19 -8.76
N GLU A 122 -31.85 -8.87 -7.97
CA GLU A 122 -32.95 -8.24 -7.22
C GLU A 122 -32.45 -7.22 -6.19
N GLN A 123 -31.27 -7.45 -5.62
CA GLN A 123 -30.58 -6.49 -4.75
C GLN A 123 -29.85 -5.36 -5.51
N GLY A 124 -29.97 -5.31 -6.86
CA GLY A 124 -29.40 -4.26 -7.70
C GLY A 124 -27.97 -4.50 -8.18
N TYR A 125 -27.39 -5.69 -7.96
CA TYR A 125 -26.04 -6.00 -8.43
C TYR A 125 -26.01 -6.49 -9.89
N GLY A 126 -25.01 -6.05 -10.65
CA GLY A 126 -24.73 -6.56 -11.98
C GLY A 126 -24.05 -7.92 -11.93
N VAL A 127 -24.76 -8.98 -12.30
CA VAL A 127 -24.24 -10.36 -12.30
C VAL A 127 -24.20 -10.94 -13.71
N THR A 128 -23.02 -11.41 -14.12
CA THR A 128 -22.81 -12.22 -15.32
C THR A 128 -22.57 -13.67 -14.92
N ILE A 129 -23.21 -14.61 -15.61
CA ILE A 129 -23.00 -16.04 -15.42
C ILE A 129 -22.16 -16.54 -16.59
N VAL A 130 -21.10 -17.27 -16.29
CA VAL A 130 -20.26 -17.96 -17.28
C VAL A 130 -20.34 -19.45 -17.01
N ASP A 131 -20.67 -20.22 -18.05
CA ASP A 131 -20.68 -21.68 -17.97
C ASP A 131 -19.26 -22.21 -17.83
N GLY A 132 -19.03 -23.02 -16.81
CA GLY A 132 -17.75 -23.63 -16.49
C GLY A 132 -17.84 -25.15 -16.40
N THR A 133 -16.72 -25.82 -16.63
CA THR A 133 -16.62 -27.28 -16.47
C THR A 133 -15.67 -27.58 -15.31
N GLY A 134 -16.20 -28.19 -14.25
CA GLY A 134 -15.39 -28.71 -13.16
C GLY A 134 -14.81 -30.08 -13.50
N LYS A 135 -13.95 -30.60 -12.60
CA LYS A 135 -13.32 -31.92 -12.76
C LYS A 135 -14.35 -33.07 -12.92
N VAL A 136 -15.51 -32.94 -12.28
CA VAL A 136 -16.53 -34.00 -12.21
C VAL A 136 -17.86 -33.58 -12.84
N GLU A 137 -18.24 -32.31 -12.70
CA GLU A 137 -19.55 -31.81 -13.12
C GLU A 137 -19.46 -30.38 -13.65
N LYS A 138 -20.51 -29.93 -14.34
CA LYS A 138 -20.67 -28.53 -14.77
C LYS A 138 -20.75 -27.61 -13.55
N ARG A 139 -20.18 -26.43 -13.68
CA ARG A 139 -20.13 -25.36 -12.67
C ARG A 139 -20.59 -24.07 -13.30
N SER A 140 -21.19 -23.18 -12.52
CA SER A 140 -21.40 -21.80 -12.95
C SER A 140 -20.37 -20.91 -12.27
N ILE A 141 -19.80 -20.01 -13.05
CA ILE A 141 -18.92 -18.96 -12.55
C ILE A 141 -19.73 -17.66 -12.56
N LEU A 142 -20.02 -17.15 -11.38
CA LEU A 142 -20.71 -15.87 -11.20
C LEU A 142 -19.68 -14.76 -11.10
N MET A 143 -19.84 -13.73 -11.93
CA MET A 143 -19.04 -12.52 -11.94
C MET A 143 -19.93 -11.35 -11.53
N VAL A 144 -19.68 -10.80 -10.34
CA VAL A 144 -20.48 -9.72 -9.75
C VAL A 144 -19.64 -8.45 -9.69
N TYR A 145 -20.07 -7.42 -10.39
CA TYR A 145 -19.46 -6.09 -10.30
C TYR A 145 -20.19 -5.25 -9.26
N THR A 146 -19.48 -4.84 -8.21
CA THR A 146 -20.03 -3.99 -7.14
C THR A 146 -19.10 -2.84 -6.80
N HIS A 147 -19.63 -1.74 -6.27
CA HIS A 147 -18.82 -0.73 -5.61
C HIS A 147 -18.47 -1.19 -4.18
N ARG A 148 -17.31 -0.73 -3.71
CA ARG A 148 -16.73 -1.06 -2.40
C ARG A 148 -17.17 -0.07 -1.35
#